data_AF-A0A3D0RCG9-F1
#
_entry.id   AF-A0A3D0RCG9-F1
#
_cell.length_a   1.000
_cell.length_b   1.000
_cell.length_c   1.000
_cell.angle_alpha   90.00
_cell.angle_beta   90.00
_cell.angle_gamma   90.00
#
_symmetry.space_group_name_H-M   'P 1'
#
loop_
_entity.id
_entity.type
_entity.pdbx_description
1 polymer ?
#
loop_
_entity_poly.entity_id
_entity_poly.type
_entity_poly.pdbx_seq_one_letter_code
_entity_poly.pdbx_strand_id
1 'polypeptide(L)'
;MKAIFSRIFPTLYQPSSRRDELETLLAVSDADKADFDHHEGALLRNILGLRDLNASDVMIPRADIVSVGMSESFSEIIEQMTAANHSRLPVRR
;
A
#
# COMPACT_ATOMS: atom_id res chain seq x y z
N MET A 1 -35.46 -8.73 -31.97
CA MET A 1 -34.68 -9.88 -31.46
C MET A 1 -33.50 -9.43 -30.59
N LYS A 2 -33.74 -8.81 -29.43
CA LYS A 2 -32.69 -8.47 -28.43
C LYS A 2 -33.17 -8.63 -26.96
N ALA A 3 -34.37 -9.15 -26.72
CA ALA A 3 -35.04 -9.09 -25.41
C ALA A 3 -35.23 -10.46 -24.72
N ILE A 4 -34.59 -11.53 -25.19
CA ILE A 4 -34.84 -12.91 -24.69
C ILE A 4 -33.67 -13.47 -23.88
N PHE A 5 -32.46 -12.89 -23.97
CA PHE A 5 -31.28 -13.43 -23.28
C PHE A 5 -31.08 -12.97 -21.83
N SER A 6 -31.85 -12.00 -21.32
CA SER A 6 -31.69 -11.47 -19.96
C SER A 6 -32.32 -12.35 -18.85
N ARG A 7 -32.92 -13.50 -19.20
CA ARG A 7 -33.66 -14.36 -18.25
C ARG A 7 -32.93 -15.66 -17.85
N ILE A 8 -31.69 -15.89 -18.33
CA ILE A 8 -31.00 -17.18 -18.17
C ILE A 8 -29.81 -17.15 -17.18
N PHE A 9 -29.29 -15.98 -16.80
CA PHE A 9 -28.19 -15.88 -15.81
C PHE A 9 -28.43 -14.77 -14.78
N PRO A 10 -29.21 -15.01 -13.72
CA PRO A 10 -29.35 -14.05 -12.62
C PRO A 10 -28.20 -14.12 -11.58
N THR A 11 -27.08 -14.77 -11.88
CA THR A 11 -26.02 -15.10 -10.89
C THR A 11 -24.66 -14.43 -11.10
N LEU A 12 -24.54 -13.43 -11.98
CA LEU A 12 -23.25 -12.73 -12.21
C LEU A 12 -23.21 -11.29 -11.65
N TYR A 13 -24.18 -10.89 -10.84
CA TYR A 13 -24.06 -9.68 -10.04
C TYR A 13 -23.97 -10.07 -8.56
N GLN A 14 -22.78 -10.55 -8.17
CA GLN A 14 -22.40 -10.46 -6.76
C GLN A 14 -22.24 -8.99 -6.42
N PRO A 15 -22.70 -8.52 -5.24
CA PRO A 15 -22.43 -7.16 -4.83
C PRO A 15 -20.91 -6.97 -4.80
N SER A 16 -20.43 -6.14 -5.73
CA SER A 16 -19.14 -5.48 -5.64
C SER A 16 -18.95 -5.03 -4.20
N SER A 17 -17.80 -5.30 -3.61
CA SER A 17 -17.55 -4.88 -2.24
C SER A 17 -17.76 -3.36 -2.18
N ARG A 18 -18.17 -2.79 -1.03
CA ARG A 18 -18.26 -1.32 -0.89
C ARG A 18 -16.95 -0.61 -1.26
N ARG A 19 -15.82 -1.33 -1.29
CA ARG A 19 -14.55 -0.82 -1.78
C ARG A 19 -14.50 -0.72 -3.29
N ASP A 20 -14.93 -1.76 -3.98
CA ASP A 20 -14.97 -1.79 -5.45
C ASP A 20 -15.88 -0.66 -5.96
N GLU A 21 -16.97 -0.37 -5.23
CA GLU A 21 -17.83 0.79 -5.48
C GLU A 21 -17.08 2.12 -5.26
N LEU A 22 -16.34 2.26 -4.15
CA LEU A 22 -15.52 3.46 -3.88
C LEU A 22 -14.39 3.64 -4.89
N GLU A 23 -13.71 2.58 -5.30
CA GLU A 23 -12.66 2.62 -6.32
C GLU A 23 -13.23 3.03 -7.68
N THR A 24 -14.41 2.51 -8.03
CA THR A 24 -15.12 2.91 -9.24
C THR A 24 -15.49 4.40 -9.19
N LEU A 25 -16.00 4.90 -8.06
CA LEU A 25 -16.31 6.32 -7.89
C LEU A 25 -15.06 7.21 -8.00
N LEU A 26 -13.95 6.79 -7.40
CA LEU A 26 -12.67 7.50 -7.50
C LEU A 26 -12.10 7.50 -8.92
N ALA A 27 -12.31 6.44 -9.69
CA ALA A 27 -11.90 6.38 -11.09
C ALA A 27 -12.74 7.30 -11.99
N VAL A 28 -14.03 7.47 -11.67
CA VAL A 28 -14.93 8.40 -12.37
C VAL A 28 -14.60 9.86 -12.03
N SER A 29 -14.31 10.19 -10.76
CA SER A 29 -13.93 11.55 -10.36
C SER A 29 -12.66 12.06 -11.05
N ASP A 30 -11.68 11.17 -11.27
CA ASP A 30 -10.45 11.52 -12.00
C ASP A 30 -10.73 11.89 -13.48
N ALA A 31 -11.75 11.28 -14.11
CA ALA A 31 -12.12 11.54 -15.49
C ALA A 31 -12.91 12.85 -15.67
N ASP A 32 -13.80 13.16 -14.72
CA ASP A 32 -14.69 14.32 -14.80
C ASP A 32 -14.12 15.58 -14.13
N LYS A 33 -12.90 15.53 -13.57
CA LYS A 33 -12.20 16.64 -12.88
C LYS A 33 -13.05 17.34 -11.81
N ALA A 34 -13.98 16.62 -11.21
CA ALA A 34 -14.91 17.16 -10.22
C ALA A 34 -14.83 16.33 -8.93
N ASP A 35 -14.89 17.06 -7.81
CA ASP A 35 -14.89 16.67 -6.39
C ASP A 35 -13.56 16.44 -5.64
N PHE A 36 -12.47 15.95 -6.25
CA PHE A 36 -11.19 15.76 -5.56
C PHE A 36 -9.99 16.32 -6.33
N ASP A 37 -9.00 16.87 -5.63
CA ASP A 37 -7.69 17.14 -6.24
C ASP A 37 -6.96 15.82 -6.55
N HIS A 38 -6.09 15.81 -7.57
CA HIS A 38 -5.32 14.62 -7.98
C HIS A 38 -4.53 14.02 -6.81
N HIS A 39 -4.06 14.86 -5.88
CA HIS A 39 -3.39 14.41 -4.67
C HIS A 39 -4.32 13.65 -3.72
N GLU A 40 -5.53 14.14 -3.51
CA GLU A 40 -6.52 13.54 -2.61
C GLU A 40 -7.00 12.18 -3.14
N GLY A 41 -7.27 12.09 -4.44
CA GLY A 41 -7.61 10.84 -5.11
C GLY A 41 -6.51 9.78 -4.97
N ALA A 42 -5.24 10.19 -5.12
CA ALA A 42 -4.09 9.30 -4.92
C ALA A 42 -3.97 8.80 -3.47
N LEU A 43 -4.18 9.68 -2.47
CA LEU A 43 -4.18 9.29 -1.06
C LEU A 43 -5.28 8.29 -0.74
N LEU A 44 -6.52 8.51 -1.23
CA LEU A 44 -7.63 7.59 -1.01
C LEU A 44 -7.37 6.21 -1.62
N ARG A 45 -6.82 6.15 -2.84
CA ARG A 45 -6.39 4.88 -3.46
C ARG A 45 -5.31 4.18 -2.65
N ASN A 46 -4.30 4.91 -2.17
CA ASN A 46 -3.25 4.34 -1.32
C ASN A 46 -3.85 3.74 -0.04
N ILE A 47 -4.78 4.44 0.62
CA ILE A 47 -5.43 3.96 1.85
C ILE A 47 -6.25 2.70 1.58
N LEU A 48 -7.03 2.66 0.48
CA LEU A 48 -7.81 1.48 0.12
C LEU A 48 -6.90 0.26 -0.16
N GLY A 49 -5.78 0.49 -0.86
CA GLY A 49 -4.78 -0.54 -1.17
C GLY A 49 -4.01 -1.06 0.04
N LEU A 50 -3.85 -0.29 1.11
CA LEU A 50 -3.11 -0.71 2.31
C LEU A 50 -3.68 -1.96 2.98
N ARG A 51 -5.00 -2.21 2.89
CA ARG A 51 -5.62 -3.37 3.57
C ARG A 51 -5.09 -4.70 3.05
N ASP A 52 -4.79 -4.77 1.76
CA ASP A 52 -4.39 -6.02 1.12
C ASP A 52 -2.87 -6.23 1.21
N LEU A 53 -2.13 -5.29 1.82
CA LEU A 53 -0.70 -5.41 2.10
C LEU A 53 -0.44 -6.02 3.47
N ASN A 54 0.53 -6.92 3.53
CA ASN A 54 1.11 -7.46 4.75
C ASN A 54 2.45 -6.78 5.05
N ALA A 55 2.95 -6.93 6.28
CA ALA A 55 4.28 -6.43 6.65
C ALA A 55 5.39 -6.98 5.74
N SER A 56 5.25 -8.22 5.25
CA SER A 56 6.17 -8.84 4.30
C SER A 56 6.29 -8.08 2.97
N ASP A 57 5.23 -7.38 2.57
CA ASP A 57 5.14 -6.75 1.25
C ASP A 57 5.85 -5.39 1.22
N VAL A 58 6.16 -4.84 2.40
CA VAL A 58 6.77 -3.51 2.58
C VAL A 58 8.03 -3.51 3.45
N MET A 59 8.37 -4.63 4.11
CA MET A 59 9.56 -4.72 4.97
C MET A 59 10.87 -4.71 4.19
N ILE A 60 11.95 -4.33 4.86
CA ILE A 60 13.31 -4.58 4.39
C ILE A 60 13.64 -6.07 4.60
N PRO A 61 14.10 -6.82 3.57
CA PRO A 61 14.48 -8.21 3.74
C PRO A 61 15.56 -8.37 4.80
N ARG A 62 15.48 -9.43 5.61
CA ARG A 62 16.37 -9.61 6.77
C ARG A 62 17.86 -9.60 6.39
N ALA A 63 18.21 -10.09 5.21
CA ALA A 63 19.58 -10.11 4.70
C ALA A 63 20.14 -8.70 4.42
N ASP A 64 19.25 -7.74 4.16
CA ASP A 64 19.59 -6.38 3.76
C ASP A 64 19.52 -5.38 4.94
N ILE A 65 19.19 -5.85 6.15
CA ILE A 65 19.10 -5.00 7.34
C ILE A 65 20.50 -4.62 7.84
N VAL A 66 20.83 -3.34 7.77
CA VAL A 66 21.96 -2.76 8.50
C VAL A 66 21.64 -2.74 10.00
N SER A 67 22.50 -3.36 10.82
CA SER A 67 22.29 -3.51 12.26
C SER A 67 23.60 -3.47 13.03
N VAL A 68 23.53 -3.00 14.27
CA VAL A 68 24.67 -2.87 15.20
C VAL A 68 24.62 -3.95 16.28
N GLY A 69 25.77 -4.42 16.75
CA GLY A 69 25.91 -5.32 17.88
C GLY A 69 25.88 -4.61 19.23
N MET A 70 25.39 -5.29 20.28
CA MET A 70 25.39 -4.77 21.66
C MET A 70 26.79 -4.48 22.22
N SER A 71 27.82 -5.15 21.72
CA SER A 71 29.21 -4.98 22.15
C SER A 71 29.99 -3.94 21.35
N GLU A 72 29.40 -3.36 20.29
CA GLU A 72 30.05 -2.33 19.48
C GLU A 72 30.17 -1.02 20.27
N SER A 73 31.28 -0.32 20.08
CA SER A 73 31.52 0.96 20.73
C SER A 73 30.60 2.04 20.16
N PHE A 74 30.38 3.09 20.94
CA PHE A 74 29.57 4.23 20.50
C PHE A 74 30.10 4.87 19.20
N SER A 75 31.43 4.92 19.03
CA SER A 75 32.06 5.49 17.82
C SER A 75 31.72 4.67 16.58
N GLU A 76 31.83 3.34 16.66
CA GLU A 76 31.53 2.43 15.55
C GLU A 76 30.05 2.50 15.17
N ILE A 77 29.15 2.61 16.16
CA ILE A 77 27.71 2.75 15.92
C ILE A 77 27.40 4.05 15.17
N ILE A 78 28.00 5.19 15.55
CA ILE A 78 27.78 6.48 14.88
C ILE A 78 28.33 6.47 13.46
N GLU A 79 29.48 5.83 13.25
CA GLU A 79 30.06 5.65 11.92
C GLU A 79 29.13 4.84 11.02
N GLN A 80 28.65 3.69 11.48
CA GLN A 80 27.70 2.86 10.72
C GLN A 80 26.37 3.60 10.45
N MET A 81 25.82 4.30 11.45
CA MET A 81 24.55 5.03 11.30
C MET A 81 24.65 6.14 10.26
N THR A 82 25.79 6.84 10.24
CA THR A 82 26.05 7.92 9.27
C THR A 82 26.34 7.36 7.88
N ALA A 83 27.12 6.29 7.78
CA ALA A 83 27.45 5.62 6.52
C ALA A 83 26.20 5.01 5.85
N ALA A 84 25.31 4.39 6.64
CA ALA A 84 24.04 3.86 6.14
C ALA A 84 22.98 4.94 5.89
N ASN A 85 23.20 6.17 6.38
CA ASN A 85 22.24 7.27 6.35
C ASN A 85 20.85 6.85 6.89
N HIS A 86 20.84 6.20 8.05
CA HIS A 86 19.63 5.73 8.71
C HIS A 86 19.43 6.44 10.04
N SER A 87 18.21 6.87 10.34
CA SER A 87 17.91 7.51 11.63
C SER A 87 17.79 6.50 12.78
N ARG A 88 17.63 5.21 12.48
CA ARG A 88 17.43 4.12 13.46
C ARG A 88 18.12 2.86 12.96
N LEU A 89 18.75 2.13 13.88
CA LEU A 89 19.37 0.83 13.61
C LEU A 89 18.86 -0.21 14.60
N PRO A 90 18.47 -1.40 14.13
CA PRO A 90 18.21 -2.54 15.01
C PRO A 90 19.49 -2.96 15.76
N VAL A 91 19.34 -3.30 17.04
CA VAL A 91 20.44 -3.80 17.88
C VAL A 91 20.34 -5.32 17.97
N ARG A 92 21.41 -6.01 17.59
CA ARG A 92 21.55 -7.47 17.73
C ARG A 92 22.30 -7.81 19.01
N ARG A 93 21.88 -8.90 19.65
CA ARG A 93 22.61 -9.53 20.75
C ARG A 93 23.93 -10.12 20.27
#